data_AF-A0A9D6G7S4-F1
#
_entry.id   AF-A0A9D6G7S4-F1
#
_cell.length_a   1.000
_cell.length_b   1.000
_cell.length_c   1.000
_cell.angle_alpha   90.00
_cell.angle_beta   90.00
_cell.angle_gamma   90.00
#
_symmetry.space_group_name_H-M   'P 1'
#
loop_
_entity.id
_entity.type
_entity.pdbx_description
1 polymer ?
#
loop_
_entity_poly.entity_id
_entity_poly.type
_entity_poly.pdbx_seq_one_letter_code
_entity_poly.pdbx_strand_id
1 'polypeptide(L)' 'MLEAEVPYQRGGPENPMSREEVCAKFRANARLALGEGRVERLERAILALEQESDLPGPLAILGEARAPRSR' A
#
# COMPACT_ATOMS: atom_id res chain seq x y z
N MET A 1 20.72 -18.84 -23.32
CA MET A 1 20.61 -17.65 -22.46
C MET A 1 19.29 -16.98 -22.80
N LEU A 2 18.33 -16.95 -21.87
CA LEU A 2 17.03 -16.29 -22.06
C LEU A 2 17.14 -14.90 -21.42
N GLU A 3 17.65 -13.95 -22.19
CA GLU A 3 17.59 -12.54 -21.86
C GLU A 3 16.32 -11.96 -22.51
N ALA A 4 15.55 -11.23 -21.72
CA ALA A 4 14.37 -10.51 -22.18
C ALA A 4 14.54 -9.04 -21.80
N GLU A 5 14.45 -8.17 -22.80
CA GLU A 5 14.46 -6.72 -22.55
C GLU A 5 13.12 -6.29 -21.97
N VAL A 6 13.17 -5.55 -20.86
CA VAL A 6 11.99 -4.93 -20.26
C VAL A 6 12.14 -3.43 -20.45
N PRO A 7 11.55 -2.85 -21.50
CA PRO A 7 11.81 -1.47 -21.89
C PRO A 7 11.27 -0.45 -20.88
N TYR A 8 10.28 -0.84 -20.06
CA TYR A 8 9.65 0.03 -19.07
C TYR A 8 9.52 -0.64 -17.72
N GLN A 9 9.92 0.06 -16.66
CA GLN A 9 9.78 -0.43 -15.31
C GLN A 9 8.32 -0.57 -14.91
N ARG A 10 8.02 -1.63 -14.18
CA ARG A 10 6.70 -1.88 -13.62
C ARG A 10 6.31 -0.80 -12.62
N GLY A 11 5.10 -0.27 -12.76
CA GLY A 11 4.57 0.85 -12.01
C GLY A 11 4.75 2.22 -12.69
N GLY A 12 5.46 2.29 -13.82
CA GLY A 12 5.46 3.47 -14.69
C GLY A 12 4.16 3.60 -15.49
N PRO A 13 3.85 4.78 -16.04
CA PRO A 13 2.64 4.97 -16.84
C PRO A 13 2.60 4.06 -18.09
N GLU A 14 3.76 3.70 -18.63
CA GLU A 14 3.91 2.79 -19.78
C GLU A 14 3.77 1.31 -19.41
N ASN A 15 3.92 0.97 -18.12
CA ASN A 15 3.80 -0.40 -17.60
C ASN A 15 3.16 -0.37 -16.20
N PRO A 16 1.86 0.01 -16.10
CA PRO A 16 1.22 0.23 -14.81
C PRO A 16 1.03 -1.08 -14.05
N MET A 17 1.02 -0.99 -12.71
CA MET A 17 0.58 -2.11 -11.89
C MET A 17 -0.94 -2.23 -11.94
N SER A 18 -1.45 -3.46 -11.92
CA SER A 18 -2.87 -3.71 -11.68
C SER A 18 -3.27 -3.29 -10.27
N ARG A 19 -4.58 -3.15 -10.05
CA ARG A 19 -5.15 -2.80 -8.75
C ARG A 19 -4.73 -3.78 -7.65
N GLU A 20 -4.74 -5.08 -7.95
CA GLU A 20 -4.40 -6.15 -7.02
C GLU A 20 -2.94 -6.06 -6.59
N GLU A 21 -2.06 -5.71 -7.54
CA GLU A 21 -0.63 -5.56 -7.31
C GLU A 21 -0.32 -4.31 -6.48
N VAL A 22 -1.03 -3.21 -6.73
CA VAL A 22 -0.96 -2.00 -5.89
C VAL A 22 -1.41 -2.33 -4.45
N CYS A 23 -2.54 -3.03 -4.27
CA CYS A 23 -3.04 -3.40 -2.94
C CYS A 23 -2.08 -4.38 -2.23
N ALA A 24 -1.52 -5.35 -2.96
CA ALA A 24 -0.52 -6.27 -2.42
C ALA A 24 0.75 -5.54 -1.96
N LYS A 25 1.26 -4.62 -2.78
CA LYS A 25 2.42 -3.77 -2.43
C LYS A 25 2.13 -2.88 -1.22
N PHE A 26 0.94 -2.28 -1.17
CA PHE A 26 0.50 -1.50 -0.02
C PHE A 26 0.54 -2.33 1.26
N ARG A 27 -0.10 -3.51 1.28
CA ARG A 27 -0.12 -4.40 2.46
C ARG A 27 1.29 -4.81 2.88
N ALA A 28 2.14 -5.19 1.92
CA ALA A 28 3.52 -5.56 2.20
C ALA A 28 4.30 -4.42 2.88
N ASN A 29 4.16 -3.19 2.39
CA ASN A 29 4.81 -2.02 2.96
C ASN A 29 4.22 -1.63 4.33
N ALA A 30 2.90 -1.60 4.45
CA ALA A 30 2.22 -1.18 5.66
C ALA A 30 2.52 -2.13 6.84
N ARG A 31 2.62 -3.45 6.57
CA ARG A 31 3.01 -4.46 7.58
C ARG A 31 4.41 -4.27 8.17
N LEU A 32 5.28 -3.48 7.53
CA LEU A 32 6.58 -3.13 8.09
C LEU A 32 6.47 -2.18 9.30
N ALA A 33 5.35 -1.46 9.42
CA ALA A 33 5.16 -0.42 10.43
C ALA A 33 3.87 -0.56 11.26
N LEU A 34 2.92 -1.38 10.79
CA LEU A 34 1.59 -1.57 11.37
C LEU A 34 1.27 -3.06 11.51
N GLY A 35 0.50 -3.42 12.54
CA GLY A 35 -0.04 -4.79 12.68
C GLY A 35 -1.16 -5.09 11.68
N GLU A 36 -1.39 -6.37 11.40
CA GLU A 36 -2.31 -6.85 10.35
C GLU A 36 -3.71 -6.20 10.37
N GLY A 37 -4.38 -6.19 11.53
CA GLY A 37 -5.72 -5.61 11.64
C GLY A 37 -5.77 -4.10 11.38
N ARG A 38 -4.68 -3.38 11.64
CA ARG A 38 -4.56 -1.95 11.31
C ARG A 38 -4.35 -1.73 9.82
N VAL A 39 -3.53 -2.58 9.19
CA VAL A 39 -3.30 -2.56 7.74
C VAL A 39 -4.62 -2.80 7.01
N GLU A 40 -5.38 -3.81 7.38
CA GLU A 40 -6.67 -4.11 6.75
C GLU A 40 -7.70 -2.98 6.97
N ARG A 41 -7.76 -2.41 8.18
CA ARG A 41 -8.68 -1.29 8.46
C ARG A 41 -8.34 -0.07 7.60
N LEU A 42 -7.05 0.26 7.49
CA LEU A 42 -6.57 1.38 6.69
C LEU A 42 -6.80 1.13 5.19
N GLU A 43 -6.53 -0.08 4.69
CA GLU A 43 -6.79 -0.47 3.29
C GLU A 43 -8.26 -0.28 2.92
N ARG A 44 -9.18 -0.81 3.74
CA ARG A 44 -10.62 -0.69 3.48
C ARG A 44 -11.08 0.77 3.43
N ALA A 45 -10.62 1.59 4.37
CA ALA A 45 -10.99 3.01 4.40
C ALA A 45 -10.46 3.79 3.18
N ILE A 46 -9.21 3.54 2.76
CA ILE A 46 -8.63 4.20 1.58
C ILE A 46 -9.37 3.77 0.30
N LEU A 47 -9.71 2.48 0.15
CA LEU A 47 -10.41 1.99 -1.03
C LEU A 47 -11.88 2.43 -1.11
N ALA A 48 -12.49 2.82 0.02
CA ALA A 48 -13.87 3.32 0.12
C ALA A 48 -13.93 4.81 0.48
N LEU A 49 -12.87 5.58 0.20
CA LEU A 49 -12.69 6.95 0.69
C LEU A 49 -13.85 7.88 0.31
N GLU A 50 -14.41 7.72 -0.89
CA GLU A 50 -15.55 8.50 -1.37
C GLU A 50 -16.85 8.24 -0.60
N GLN A 51 -16.94 7.11 0.10
CA GLN A 51 -18.09 6.71 0.92
C GLN A 51 -17.81 6.80 2.42
N GLU A 52 -16.58 7.18 2.82
CA GLU A 52 -16.17 7.20 4.21
C GLU A 52 -16.67 8.48 4.91
N SER A 53 -17.44 8.29 5.98
CA SER A 53 -18.02 9.39 6.77
C SER A 53 -17.14 9.81 7.95
N ASP A 54 -16.20 8.96 8.36
CA ASP A 54 -15.23 9.23 9.42
C ASP A 54 -13.81 9.08 8.86
N LEU A 55 -13.21 10.20 8.42
CA LEU A 55 -11.81 10.23 8.00
C LEU A 55 -10.82 10.20 9.17
N PRO A 56 -11.04 10.91 10.29
CA PRO A 56 -10.10 10.89 11.41
C PRO A 56 -9.83 9.49 11.97
N GLY A 57 -10.84 8.63 12.11
CA GLY A 57 -10.70 7.31 12.71
C GLY A 57 -9.70 6.40 11.98
N PRO A 58 -9.89 6.10 10.67
CA PRO A 58 -8.95 5.33 9.88
C PRO A 58 -7.58 6.00 9.70
N LEU A 59 -7.54 7.33 9.55
CA LEU A 59 -6.27 8.04 9.36
C LEU A 59 -5.44 8.14 10.64
N ALA A 60 -6.03 8.08 11.82
CA ALA A 60 -5.29 8.03 13.09
C ALA A 60 -4.30 6.85 13.16
N ILE A 61 -4.60 5.75 12.45
CA ILE A 61 -3.71 4.57 12.32
C ILE A 61 -2.32 4.97 11.79
N LEU A 62 -2.25 5.98 10.92
CA LEU A 62 -0.97 6.46 10.38
C LEU A 62 -0.06 7.02 11.48
N GLY A 63 -0.63 7.63 12.51
CA GLY A 63 0.11 8.12 13.68
C GLY A 63 0.64 7.02 14.59
N GLU A 64 0.13 5.80 14.45
CA GLU A 64 0.57 4.62 15.20
C GLU A 64 1.70 3.86 14.49
N ALA A 65 1.99 4.21 13.24
CA ALA A 65 3.04 3.58 12.45
C ALA A 65 4.41 3.79 13.11
N ARG A 66 5.15 2.70 13.31
CA ARG A 66 6.52 2.75 13.82
C ARG A 66 7.46 2.41 12.68
N ALA A 67 8.27 3.38 12.25
CA ALA A 67 9.30 3.12 11.25
C ALA A 67 10.28 2.07 11.80
N PRO A 68 10.64 1.05 11.00
CA PRO A 68 11.75 0.18 11.35
C PRO A 68 13.01 1.03 11.49
N ARG A 69 13.73 0.90 12.61
CA ARG A 69 15.00 1.61 12.80
C ARG A 69 15.96 1.20 11.68
N SER A 70 16.36 2.15 10.86
CA SER A 70 17.46 1.97 9.91
C SER A 70 18.72 1.63 10.71
N ARG A 71 19.30 0.46 10.42
CA ARG A 71 20.66 0.10 10.88
C ARG A 71 21.69 0.90 10.10
#